data_AF-A0A3C1WSE5-F1
#
_entry.id   AF-A0A3C1WSE5-F1
#
_cell.length_a   1.000
_cell.length_b   1.000
_cell.length_c   1.000
_cell.angle_alpha   90.00
_cell.angle_beta   90.00
_cell.angle_gamma   90.00
#
_symmetry.space_group_name_H-M   'P 1'
#
loop_
_entity.id
_entity.type
_entity.pdbx_description
1 polymer ?
#
loop_
_entity_poly.entity_id
_entity_poly.type
_entity_poly.pdbx_seq_one_letter_code
_entity_poly.pdbx_strand_id
1 'polypeptide(L)'
;MKIKPATRHIKDLCKFLGDEYEVVIIDFEYVIYRNFGNGYEIEVSGANTNSKNKPVTIFLWCTAPMNVIGCINGVPQNDIAECIDFMYIFSEYYKDAAPKTQEKLLELFQREWTDIKQFYMNA
;
A
#
# COMPACT_ATOMS: atom_id res chain seq x y z
N MET A 1 1.07 -17.70 19.79
CA MET A 1 0.44 -17.55 18.45
C MET A 1 1.36 -18.17 17.42
N LYS A 2 0.87 -18.93 16.42
CA LYS A 2 1.71 -19.47 15.34
C LYS A 2 1.41 -18.70 14.06
N ILE A 3 2.45 -18.08 13.48
CA ILE A 3 2.33 -17.39 12.18
C ILE A 3 2.15 -18.44 11.10
N LYS A 4 1.14 -18.28 10.23
CA LYS A 4 0.93 -19.16 9.09
C LYS A 4 2.10 -18.98 8.11
N PRO A 5 2.67 -20.04 7.54
CA PRO A 5 3.75 -19.89 6.57
C PRO A 5 3.30 -19.06 5.36
N ALA A 6 4.22 -18.34 4.74
CA ALA A 6 3.96 -17.60 3.52
C ALA A 6 3.49 -18.55 2.40
N THR A 7 2.34 -18.25 1.80
CA THR A 7 1.81 -19.03 0.68
C THR A 7 2.69 -18.85 -0.57
N ARG A 8 2.53 -19.74 -1.55
CA ARG A 8 3.12 -19.53 -2.87
C ARG A 8 2.56 -18.28 -3.55
N HIS A 9 1.28 -18.01 -3.33
CA HIS A 9 0.57 -16.88 -3.94
C HIS A 9 1.17 -15.53 -3.58
N ILE A 10 1.45 -15.25 -2.30
CA ILE A 10 2.07 -13.97 -1.91
C ILE A 10 3.49 -13.81 -2.49
N LYS A 11 4.24 -14.92 -2.62
CA LYS A 11 5.58 -14.90 -3.24
C LYS A 11 5.51 -14.61 -4.73
N ASP A 12 4.56 -15.24 -5.43
CA ASP A 12 4.34 -15.01 -6.86
C ASP A 12 3.87 -13.56 -7.11
N LEU A 13 3.00 -13.02 -6.24
CA LEU A 13 2.54 -11.63 -6.30
C LEU A 13 3.67 -10.64 -6.03
N CYS A 14 4.49 -10.86 -5.00
CA CYS A 14 5.67 -10.05 -4.71
C CYS A 14 6.63 -10.00 -5.90
N LYS A 15 6.93 -11.17 -6.49
CA LYS A 15 7.77 -11.27 -7.68
C LYS A 15 7.18 -10.54 -8.90
N PHE A 16 5.86 -10.55 -9.04
CA PHE A 16 5.18 -9.83 -10.12
C PHE A 16 5.31 -8.31 -9.96
N LEU A 17 5.31 -7.80 -8.73
CA LEU A 17 5.41 -6.37 -8.45
C LEU A 17 6.81 -5.81 -8.77
N GLY A 18 7.88 -6.56 -8.50
CA GLY A 18 9.25 -6.16 -8.84
C GLY A 18 10.28 -6.58 -7.79
N ASP A 19 11.56 -6.37 -8.10
CA ASP A 19 12.68 -6.74 -7.22
C ASP A 19 12.84 -5.79 -6.02
N GLU A 20 12.21 -4.62 -6.08
CA GLU A 20 12.17 -3.64 -5.00
C GLU A 20 11.15 -3.98 -3.90
N TYR A 21 10.39 -5.07 -4.07
CA TYR A 21 9.43 -5.56 -3.10
C TYR A 21 9.95 -6.79 -2.37
N GLU A 22 9.60 -6.93 -1.09
CA GLU A 22 9.93 -8.10 -0.30
C GLU A 22 8.74 -8.60 0.53
N VAL A 23 8.76 -9.89 0.87
CA VAL A 23 7.79 -10.50 1.78
C VAL A 23 8.36 -10.51 3.19
N VAL A 24 7.78 -9.72 4.08
CA VAL A 24 8.22 -9.56 5.48
C VAL A 24 7.09 -9.91 6.44
N ILE A 25 7.39 -9.92 7.75
CA ILE A 25 6.39 -10.13 8.80
C ILE A 25 6.12 -8.81 9.52
N ILE A 26 4.88 -8.33 9.45
CA ILE A 26 4.37 -7.17 10.21
C ILE A 26 3.09 -7.62 10.92
N ASP A 27 2.92 -7.24 12.20
CA ASP A 27 1.74 -7.57 13.02
C ASP A 27 1.29 -9.05 12.96
N PHE A 28 2.28 -9.96 12.99
CA PHE A 28 2.11 -11.42 12.90
C PHE A 28 1.52 -11.94 11.58
N GLU A 29 1.55 -11.13 10.51
CA GLU A 29 1.13 -11.47 9.16
C GLU A 29 2.31 -11.37 8.17
N TYR A 30 2.34 -12.23 7.15
CA TYR A 30 3.21 -12.03 5.99
C TYR A 30 2.59 -11.00 5.06
N VAL A 31 3.31 -9.91 4.82
CA VAL A 31 2.88 -8.78 3.99
C VAL A 31 3.88 -8.57 2.85
N ILE A 32 3.47 -7.88 1.78
CA ILE A 32 4.42 -7.39 0.79
C ILE A 32 4.81 -5.96 1.17
N TYR A 33 6.09 -5.70 1.25
CA TYR A 33 6.66 -4.44 1.71
C TYR A 33 7.53 -3.80 0.63
N ARG A 34 7.57 -2.47 0.61
CA ARG A 34 8.55 -1.71 -0.16
C ARG A 34 8.86 -0.39 0.54
N ASN A 35 10.15 -0.11 0.69
CA ASN A 35 10.64 1.21 1.05
C ASN A 35 10.76 2.08 -0.21
N PHE A 36 10.17 3.27 -0.22
CA PHE A 36 10.26 4.17 -1.38
C PHE A 36 11.55 5.00 -1.43
N GLY A 37 12.33 5.04 -0.34
CA GLY A 37 13.56 5.81 -0.24
C GLY A 37 13.34 7.32 -0.02
N ASN A 38 12.09 7.76 0.17
CA ASN A 38 11.70 9.17 0.33
C ASN A 38 11.21 9.53 1.74
N GLY A 39 11.39 8.62 2.71
CA GLY A 39 10.84 8.74 4.07
C GLY A 39 9.46 8.10 4.25
N TYR A 40 8.97 7.41 3.21
CA TYR A 40 7.74 6.63 3.24
C TYR A 40 7.97 5.20 2.78
N GLU A 41 7.11 4.31 3.25
CA GLU A 41 7.11 2.89 2.92
C GLU A 41 5.68 2.38 2.79
N ILE A 42 5.50 1.29 2.04
CA ILE A 42 4.20 0.65 1.87
C ILE A 42 4.20 -0.75 2.46
N GLU A 43 3.00 -1.12 2.87
CA GLU A 43 2.65 -2.46 3.31
C GLU A 43 1.37 -2.90 2.59
N VAL A 44 1.42 -4.05 1.93
CA VAL A 44 0.27 -4.73 1.34
C VAL A 44 -0.15 -5.88 2.26
N SER A 45 -1.20 -5.64 3.04
CA SER A 45 -1.77 -6.56 4.03
C SER A 45 -2.91 -7.39 3.43
N GLY A 46 -3.09 -8.63 3.92
CA GLY A 46 -4.14 -9.55 3.48
C GLY A 46 -3.77 -10.43 2.28
N ALA A 47 -2.56 -10.28 1.73
CA ALA A 47 -2.08 -11.00 0.55
C ALA A 47 -1.66 -12.46 0.83
N ASN A 48 -1.40 -12.84 2.09
CA ASN A 48 -1.02 -14.21 2.47
C ASN A 48 -2.23 -15.16 2.49
N THR A 49 -2.81 -15.40 1.31
CA THR A 49 -4.00 -16.20 1.07
C THR A 49 -3.80 -17.11 -0.14
N ASN A 50 -4.68 -18.08 -0.35
CA ASN A 50 -4.75 -18.86 -1.60
C ASN A 50 -5.77 -18.29 -2.59
N SER A 51 -6.56 -17.29 -2.17
CA SER A 51 -7.56 -16.64 -3.03
C SER A 51 -6.93 -15.51 -3.84
N LYS A 52 -7.02 -15.60 -5.17
CA LYS A 52 -6.58 -14.56 -6.10
C LYS A 52 -7.54 -13.36 -6.18
N ASN A 53 -8.77 -13.54 -5.69
CA ASN A 53 -9.83 -12.54 -5.77
C ASN A 53 -10.07 -11.83 -4.44
N LYS A 54 -9.37 -12.22 -3.37
CA LYS A 54 -9.50 -11.55 -2.08
C LYS A 54 -8.80 -10.19 -2.19
N PRO A 55 -9.51 -9.07 -2.00
CA PRO A 55 -8.87 -7.76 -2.01
C PRO A 55 -7.90 -7.61 -0.84
N VAL A 56 -6.96 -6.68 -0.98
CA VAL A 56 -5.94 -6.35 0.00
C VAL A 56 -6.20 -4.97 0.62
N THR A 57 -5.51 -4.69 1.72
CA THR A 57 -5.40 -3.34 2.26
C THR A 57 -3.97 -2.88 2.06
N ILE A 58 -3.78 -1.65 1.56
CA ILE A 58 -2.47 -1.05 1.38
C ILE A 58 -2.32 0.11 2.35
N PHE A 59 -1.28 0.06 3.18
CA PHE A 59 -0.91 1.11 4.11
C PHE A 59 0.30 1.87 3.58
N LEU A 60 0.26 3.19 3.73
CA LEU A 60 1.39 4.09 3.51
C LEU A 60 1.84 4.60 4.88
N TRP A 61 3.08 4.32 5.22
CA TRP A 61 3.71 4.67 6.48
C TRP A 61 4.72 5.81 6.27
N CYS A 62 4.73 6.77 7.19
CA CYS A 62 5.84 7.69 7.38
C CYS A 62 6.87 7.01 8.30
N THR A 63 8.17 7.11 8.00
CA THR A 63 9.21 6.48 8.81
C THR A 63 9.70 7.35 9.98
N ALA A 64 9.37 8.66 9.98
CA ALA A 64 9.81 9.61 11.00
C ALA A 64 8.84 10.80 11.15
N PRO A 65 7.95 10.81 12.16
CA PRO A 65 7.70 9.73 13.12
C PRO A 65 7.11 8.49 12.44
N MET A 66 7.24 7.32 13.07
CA MET A 66 6.65 6.07 12.57
C MET A 66 5.12 6.11 12.75
N ASN A 67 4.38 6.32 11.67
CA ASN A 67 2.91 6.30 11.70
C ASN A 67 2.32 6.02 10.32
N VAL A 68 1.14 5.41 10.30
CA VAL A 68 0.31 5.33 9.08
C VAL A 68 -0.15 6.74 8.73
N ILE A 69 0.07 7.14 7.48
CA ILE A 69 -0.48 8.38 6.90
C ILE A 69 -1.57 8.11 5.86
N GLY A 70 -1.58 6.92 5.25
CA GLY A 70 -2.58 6.54 4.26
C GLY A 70 -2.98 5.08 4.40
N CYS A 71 -4.26 4.80 4.12
CA CYS A 71 -4.79 3.45 4.13
C CYS A 71 -5.85 3.35 3.03
N ILE A 72 -5.69 2.40 2.11
CA ILE A 72 -6.66 2.10 1.06
C ILE A 72 -7.09 0.65 1.23
N ASN A 73 -8.36 0.46 1.57
CA ASN A 73 -8.95 -0.86 1.72
C ASN A 73 -9.55 -1.34 0.40
N GLY A 74 -9.79 -2.64 0.30
CA GLY A 74 -10.58 -3.20 -0.80
C GLY A 74 -9.87 -3.21 -2.16
N VAL A 75 -8.55 -3.04 -2.20
CA VAL A 75 -7.78 -2.98 -3.46
C VAL A 75 -7.80 -4.37 -4.13
N PRO A 76 -8.36 -4.51 -5.34
CA PRO A 76 -8.27 -5.75 -6.10
C PRO A 76 -6.80 -6.11 -6.36
N GLN A 77 -6.45 -7.40 -6.34
CA GLN A 77 -5.04 -7.79 -6.44
C GLN A 77 -4.39 -7.39 -7.78
N ASN A 78 -5.18 -7.29 -8.85
CA ASN A 78 -4.75 -6.82 -10.16
C ASN A 78 -4.51 -5.30 -10.22
N ASP A 79 -4.96 -4.55 -9.22
CA ASP A 79 -4.81 -3.10 -9.13
C ASP A 79 -3.71 -2.68 -8.13
N ILE A 80 -3.04 -3.64 -7.47
CA ILE A 80 -2.03 -3.35 -6.43
C ILE A 80 -0.92 -2.44 -6.95
N ALA A 81 -0.36 -2.74 -8.12
CA ALA A 81 0.73 -1.94 -8.69
C ALA A 81 0.31 -0.49 -8.92
N GLU A 82 -0.86 -0.27 -9.53
CA GLU A 82 -1.41 1.05 -9.79
C GLU A 82 -1.75 1.82 -8.51
N CYS A 83 -2.29 1.13 -7.49
CA CYS A 83 -2.54 1.73 -6.19
C CYS A 83 -1.24 2.13 -5.48
N ILE A 84 -0.16 1.36 -5.64
CA ILE A 84 1.15 1.68 -5.08
C ILE A 84 1.79 2.86 -5.83
N ASP A 85 1.67 2.93 -7.16
CA ASP A 85 2.13 4.08 -7.94
C ASP A 85 1.42 5.36 -7.51
N PHE A 86 0.10 5.30 -7.30
CA PHE A 86 -0.66 6.39 -6.71
C PHE A 86 -0.13 6.79 -5.33
N MET A 87 0.11 5.81 -4.42
CA MET A 87 0.63 6.09 -3.08
C MET A 87 2.05 6.65 -3.10
N TYR A 88 2.89 6.23 -4.04
CA TYR A 88 4.22 6.79 -4.25
C TYR A 88 4.14 8.25 -4.66
N ILE A 89 3.35 8.56 -5.70
CA ILE A 89 3.12 9.93 -6.16
C ILE A 89 2.55 10.78 -5.04
N PHE A 90 1.55 10.27 -4.31
CA PHE A 90 1.00 10.92 -3.14
C PHE A 90 2.10 11.27 -2.13
N SER A 91 2.99 10.32 -1.82
CA SER A 91 4.04 10.52 -0.82
C SER A 91 5.05 11.59 -1.22
N GLU A 92 5.40 11.68 -2.51
CA GLU A 92 6.26 12.74 -3.04
C GLU A 92 5.62 14.12 -2.88
N TYR A 93 4.32 14.26 -3.21
CA TYR A 93 3.60 15.52 -3.01
C TYR A 93 3.41 15.87 -1.53
N TYR A 94 3.07 14.88 -0.70
CA TYR A 94 2.77 15.06 0.71
C TYR A 94 3.99 15.53 1.50
N LYS A 95 5.19 15.02 1.15
CA LYS A 95 6.47 15.36 1.78
C LYS A 95 6.75 16.87 1.83
N ASP A 96 6.49 17.57 0.74
CA ASP A 96 6.81 19.00 0.59
C ASP A 96 5.58 19.92 0.75
N ALA A 97 4.41 19.34 1.00
CA ALA A 97 3.16 20.07 1.12
C ALA A 97 3.07 20.87 2.44
N ALA A 98 2.50 22.07 2.37
CA ALA A 98 2.13 22.83 3.56
C ALA A 98 1.07 22.06 4.40
N PRO A 99 1.00 22.25 5.73
CA PRO A 99 0.11 21.47 6.61
C PRO A 99 -1.37 21.43 6.17
N LYS A 100 -1.93 22.56 5.73
CA LYS A 100 -3.31 22.61 5.21
C LYS A 100 -3.50 21.79 3.94
N THR A 101 -2.48 21.71 3.10
CA THR A 101 -2.49 20.87 1.90
C THR A 101 -2.37 19.40 2.28
N GLN A 102 -1.52 19.06 3.26
CA GLN A 102 -1.42 17.71 3.81
C GLN A 102 -2.77 17.24 4.36
N GLU A 103 -3.46 18.03 5.16
CA GLU A 103 -4.82 17.71 5.67
C GLU A 103 -5.79 17.38 4.53
N LYS A 104 -5.82 18.21 3.48
CA LYS A 104 -6.69 18.00 2.32
C LYS A 104 -6.30 16.75 1.51
N LEU A 105 -5.01 16.49 1.36
CA LEU A 105 -4.52 15.29 0.70
C LEU A 105 -4.97 14.03 1.46
N LEU A 106 -4.94 14.04 2.79
CA LEU A 106 -5.39 12.92 3.62
C LEU A 106 -6.88 12.60 3.46
N GLU A 107 -7.72 13.56 3.06
CA GLU A 107 -9.14 13.32 2.74
C GLU A 107 -9.32 12.32 1.58
N LEU A 108 -8.31 12.13 0.73
CA LEU A 108 -8.35 11.13 -0.34
C LEU A 108 -8.44 9.70 0.22
N PHE A 109 -7.81 9.43 1.36
CA PHE A 109 -7.84 8.10 2.00
C PHE A 109 -9.14 7.80 2.73
N GLN A 110 -10.09 8.74 2.76
CA GLN A 110 -11.46 8.50 3.25
C GLN A 110 -12.37 7.90 2.16
N ARG A 111 -11.83 7.64 0.97
CA ARG A 111 -12.57 7.14 -0.20
C ARG A 111 -12.16 5.71 -0.54
N GLU A 112 -13.04 5.00 -1.23
CA GLU A 112 -12.72 3.67 -1.77
C GLU A 112 -11.74 3.77 -2.94
N TRP A 113 -10.93 2.73 -3.14
CA TRP A 113 -9.95 2.68 -4.23
C TRP A 113 -10.58 2.97 -5.60
N THR A 114 -11.79 2.47 -5.85
CA THR A 114 -12.51 2.70 -7.11
C THR A 114 -12.75 4.18 -7.39
N ASP A 115 -13.06 4.96 -6.36
CA ASP A 115 -13.30 6.41 -6.48
C ASP A 115 -11.99 7.18 -6.68
N ILE A 116 -10.94 6.78 -5.95
CA ILE A 116 -9.60 7.34 -6.08
C ILE A 116 -9.06 7.08 -7.49
N LYS A 117 -9.17 5.85 -7.98
CA LYS A 117 -8.73 5.44 -9.31
C LYS A 117 -9.47 6.19 -10.41
N GLN A 118 -10.79 6.35 -10.30
CA GLN A 118 -11.55 7.16 -11.24
C GLN A 118 -11.08 8.63 -11.23
N PHE A 119 -10.81 9.20 -10.05
CA PHE A 119 -10.28 10.57 -9.97
C PHE A 119 -8.88 10.69 -10.60
N TYR A 120 -7.97 9.76 -10.27
CA TYR A 120 -6.59 9.74 -10.75
C TYR A 120 -6.49 9.54 -12.27
N MET A 121 -7.32 8.67 -12.85
CA MET A 121 -7.29 8.35 -14.28
C MET A 121 -7.94 9.42 -15.17
N ASN A 122 -8.67 10.38 -14.61
CA ASN A 122 -9.34 11.45 -15.36
C ASN A 122 -8.75 12.85 -15.08
N ALA A 123 -7.67 12.94 -14.31
CA ALA A 123 -6.94 14.16 -14.01
C ALA A 123 -5.79 14.37 -15.00
#